data_AF-H9W330-F1
#
_entry.id   AF-H9W330-F1
#
_cell.length_a   1.000
_cell.length_b   1.000
_cell.length_c   1.000
_cell.angle_alpha   90.00
_cell.angle_beta   90.00
_cell.angle_gamma   90.00
#
_symmetry.space_group_name_H-M   'P 1'
#
loop_
_entity.id
_entity.type
_entity.pdbx_description
1 polymer ?
#
loop_
_entity_poly.entity_id
_entity_poly.type
_entity_poly.pdbx_seq_one_letter_code
_entity_poly.pdbx_strand_id
1 'polypeptide(L)' 'AEKMRLEQLQRQSRKLQERGWQPRWFRKEKGKDAYEYIGGYWEAREQGKWEGFSDIFGQTISENSID' A
#
# COMPACT_ATOMS: atom_id res chain seq x y z
N ALA A 1 6.06 -21.33 -2.81
CA ALA A 1 6.33 -20.29 -3.82
C ALA A 1 5.65 -18.97 -3.46
N GLU A 2 4.31 -18.94 -3.32
CA GLU A 2 3.58 -17.68 -3.13
C GLU A 2 3.92 -16.92 -1.83
N LYS A 3 4.10 -17.62 -0.71
CA LYS A 3 4.55 -16.99 0.55
C LYS A 3 5.86 -16.21 0.38
N MET A 4 6.85 -16.80 -0.30
CA MET A 4 8.15 -16.18 -0.53
C MET A 4 8.04 -14.96 -1.46
N ARG A 5 7.20 -15.05 -2.50
CA ARG A 5 6.90 -13.93 -3.41
C ARG A 5 6.28 -12.76 -2.65
N LEU A 6 5.28 -13.03 -1.81
CA LEU A 6 4.59 -12.02 -1.00
C LEU A 6 5.53 -11.34 0.01
N GLU A 7 6.42 -12.10 0.67
CA GLU A 7 7.41 -11.53 1.59
C GLU A 7 8.43 -10.61 0.87
N GLN A 8 8.87 -10.99 -0.34
CA GLN A 8 9.79 -10.16 -1.12
C GLN A 8 9.13 -8.84 -1.57
N LEU A 9 7.88 -8.89 -2.01
CA LEU A 9 7.09 -7.71 -2.37
C LEU A 9 6.78 -6.82 -1.16
N GLN A 10 6.53 -7.43 0.01
CA GLN A 10 6.33 -6.68 1.26
C GLN A 10 7.61 -5.93 1.67
N ARG A 11 8.79 -6.55 1.52
CA ARG A 11 10.09 -5.90 1.78
C ARG A 11 10.33 -4.73 0.82
N GLN A 12 9.96 -4.86 -0.45
CA GLN A 12 10.04 -3.76 -1.42
C GLN A 12 9.05 -2.62 -1.09
N SER A 13 7.84 -2.96 -0.67
CA SER A 13 6.81 -2.00 -0.24
C SER A 13 7.23 -1.21 1.00
N ARG A 14 8.07 -1.77 1.88
CA ARG A 14 8.65 -1.04 3.02
C ARG A 14 9.50 0.15 2.56
N LYS A 15 10.26 0.02 1.47
CA LYS A 15 11.01 1.15 0.87
C LYS A 15 10.08 2.23 0.31
N LEU A 16 8.90 1.85 -0.19
CA LEU A 16 7.87 2.80 -0.67
C LEU A 16 7.22 3.56 0.50
N GLN A 17 6.98 2.89 1.63
CA GLN A 17 6.52 3.52 2.87
C GLN A 17 7.52 4.58 3.37
N GLU A 18 8.82 4.26 3.34
CA GLU A 18 9.89 5.20 3.71
C GLU A 18 9.95 6.45 2.79
N ARG A 19 9.53 6.31 1.52
CA ARG A 19 9.43 7.42 0.55
C ARG A 19 8.12 8.22 0.64
N GLY A 20 7.29 7.97 1.64
CA GLY A 20 6.07 8.75 1.90
C GLY A 20 4.77 8.10 1.42
N TRP A 21 4.77 6.82 1.02
CA TRP A 21 3.52 6.10 0.76
C TRP A 21 2.68 5.98 2.04
N GLN A 22 1.45 6.49 2.00
CA GLN A 22 0.50 6.50 3.12
C GLN A 22 -0.66 5.51 2.87
N PRO A 23 -1.18 4.85 3.92
CA PRO A 23 -2.36 4.01 3.79
C PRO A 23 -3.59 4.85 3.37
N ARG A 24 -4.38 4.32 2.44
CA ARG A 24 -5.54 5.05 1.86
C ARG A 24 -6.72 5.18 2.79
N TRP A 25 -6.97 4.16 3.62
CA TRP A 25 -8.17 4.08 4.48
C TRP A 25 -7.89 4.34 5.95
N PHE A 26 -6.63 4.58 6.29
CA PHE A 26 -6.20 4.82 7.65
C PHE A 26 -5.24 5.99 7.68
N ARG A 27 -5.29 6.77 8.76
CA ARG A 27 -4.35 7.86 9.00
C ARG A 27 -3.63 7.59 10.31
N LYS A 28 -2.31 7.80 10.32
CA LYS A 28 -1.54 7.87 11.56
C LYS A 28 -1.11 9.32 11.77
N GLU A 29 -1.67 9.97 12.78
CA GLU A 29 -1.26 11.33 13.13
C GLU A 29 0.11 11.32 13.81
N LYS A 30 0.90 12.37 13.57
CA LYS A 30 2.24 12.50 14.17
C LYS A 30 2.09 12.58 15.69
N GLY A 31 2.62 11.59 16.40
CA GLY A 31 2.56 11.50 17.86
C GLY A 31 1.47 10.57 18.41
N LYS A 32 0.60 10.00 17.57
CA LYS A 32 -0.28 8.90 17.96
C LYS A 32 0.35 7.56 17.57
N ASP A 33 0.27 6.58 18.47
CA ASP A 33 0.75 5.22 18.18
C ASP A 33 -0.26 4.38 17.38
N ALA A 34 -1.54 4.77 17.39
CA ALA A 34 -2.62 4.08 16.71
C ALA A 34 -2.95 4.68 15.33
N TYR A 35 -3.45 3.83 14.44
CA TYR A 35 -4.05 4.24 13.17
C TYR A 35 -5.55 4.49 13.37
N GLU A 36 -6.05 5.58 12.77
CA GLU A 36 -7.46 5.92 12.76
C GLU A 36 -8.05 5.55 11.40
N TYR A 37 -9.19 4.87 11.40
CA TYR A 37 -9.94 4.60 10.18
C TYR A 37 -10.58 5.90 9.68
N ILE A 38 -10.35 6.25 8.41
CA ILE A 38 -10.83 7.52 7.82
C ILE A 38 -12.04 7.35 6.88
N GLY A 39 -12.59 6.14 6.75
CA GLY A 39 -13.74 5.85 5.88
C GLY A 39 -13.35 5.49 4.44
N GLY A 40 -14.32 5.05 3.63
CA GLY A 40 -14.18 4.83 2.18
C GLY A 40 -13.92 3.38 1.76
N TYR A 41 -13.43 2.51 2.65
CA TYR A 41 -13.20 1.09 2.31
C TYR A 41 -14.50 0.35 1.98
N TRP A 42 -15.54 0.51 2.81
CA TRP A 42 -16.78 -0.22 2.64
C TRP A 42 -17.56 0.28 1.42
N GLU A 43 -17.54 1.58 1.17
CA GLU A 43 -18.15 2.23 0.03
C GLU A 43 -17.45 1.82 -1.28
N ALA A 44 -16.12 1.77 -1.30
CA ALA A 44 -15.34 1.28 -2.43
C ALA A 44 -15.63 -0.21 -2.70
N ARG A 45 -15.75 -1.02 -1.64
CA ARG A 45 -16.09 -2.43 -1.72
C ARG A 45 -17.50 -2.65 -2.28
N GLU A 46 -18.51 -1.93 -1.79
CA GLU A 46 -19.90 -2.03 -2.24
C GLU A 46 -20.05 -1.62 -3.70
N GLN A 47 -19.33 -0.58 -4.14
CA GLN A 47 -19.38 -0.08 -5.50
C GLN A 47 -18.45 -0.82 -6.46
N GLY A 48 -17.58 -1.72 -5.96
CA GLY A 48 -16.53 -2.37 -6.75
C GLY A 48 -15.50 -1.39 -7.34
N LYS A 49 -15.42 -0.17 -6.81
CA LYS A 49 -14.56 0.90 -7.32
C LYS A 49 -13.21 0.88 -6.64
N TRP A 50 -12.27 0.20 -7.28
CA TRP A 50 -10.86 0.14 -6.87
C TRP A 50 -9.99 1.14 -7.66
N GLU A 51 -10.59 2.18 -8.23
CA GLU A 51 -9.87 3.20 -9.00
C GLU A 51 -8.82 3.91 -8.11
N GLY A 52 -7.58 4.02 -8.62
CA GLY A 52 -6.46 4.58 -7.87
C GLY A 52 -5.78 3.64 -6.86
N PHE A 53 -6.09 2.33 -6.90
CA PHE A 53 -5.22 1.31 -6.34
C PHE A 53 -4.11 0.97 -7.32
N SER A 54 -2.89 1.39 -7.02
CA SER A 54 -1.69 0.87 -7.67
C SER A 54 -1.58 -0.62 -7.35
N ASP A 55 -1.30 -1.45 -8.36
CA ASP A 55 -1.01 -2.86 -8.12
C ASP A 55 0.36 -2.99 -7.42
N ILE A 56 0.32 -2.87 -6.09
CA ILE A 56 1.48 -2.94 -5.20
C ILE A 56 2.13 -4.33 -5.18
N PHE A 57 1.49 -5.37 -5.75
CA PHE A 57 2.01 -6.75 -5.79
C PHE A 57 2.18 -7.33 -7.19
N GLY A 58 1.71 -6.65 -8.24
CA GLY A 58 1.80 -7.10 -9.63
C GLY A 58 2.52 -6.13 -10.57
N GLN A 59 2.94 -4.96 -10.10
CA GLN A 59 4.10 -4.32 -10.71
C GLN A 59 5.33 -5.10 -10.28
N THR A 60 5.85 -5.95 -11.17
CA THR A 60 7.27 -6.30 -11.12
C THR A 60 7.99 -4.96 -11.09
N ILE A 61 8.54 -4.59 -9.94
CA ILE A 61 9.46 -3.45 -9.87
C ILE A 61 10.60 -3.84 -10.79
N SER A 62 10.52 -3.44 -12.06
CA SER A 62 11.66 -3.50 -12.95
C SER A 62 12.70 -2.63 -12.28
N GLU A 63 13.80 -3.24 -11.88
CA GLU A 63 14.93 -2.62 -11.16
C GLU A 63 15.58 -1.41 -11.89
N ASN A 64 15.00 -0.93 -12.99
CA ASN A 64 15.60 0.02 -13.93
C ASN A 64 14.92 1.40 -13.96
N SER A 65 14.39 1.91 -12.85
CA SER A 65 14.02 3.33 -12.77
C SER A 65 14.43 3.95 -11.44
N ILE A 66 15.73 3.83 -11.16
CA ILE A 66 16.45 4.76 -10.30
C ILE A 66 17.54 5.35 -11.19
N ASP A 67 17.19 6.43 -11.88
CA ASP A 67 18.09 7.51 -12.32
C ASP A 67 17.38 8.83 -12.02
#